data_AF-A0A969GN62-F1
#
_entry.id   AF-A0A969GN62-F1
#
_cell.length_a   1.000
_cell.length_b   1.000
_cell.length_c   1.000
_cell.angle_alpha   90.00
_cell.angle_beta   90.00
_cell.angle_gamma   90.00
#
_symmetry.space_group_name_H-M   'P 1'
#
loop_
_entity.id
_entity.type
_entity.pdbx_description
1 polymer ?
#
loop_
_entity_poly.entity_id
_entity_poly.type
_entity_poly.pdbx_seq_one_letter_code
_entity_poly.pdbx_strand_id
1 'polypeptide(L)'
;MPAQFEATAEDAVYATINFANGAVGQYIEEHATHGQGFWTRQIYGSAGSMDLPNDRSGRPLSLTLGRSETISDGAVLDLAPDFRLDRATATLFGGDRLWQYDFPFQETDRKLVAVEYADFAGAILGEHAIDVDLEQGTRSVAVSYALLESGVAGRVVTLEEMLAEQVDAYQTDINEGMGI
;
A
#
# COMPACT_ATOMS: atom_id res chain seq x y z
N MET A 1 -9.24 29.75 -16.87
CA MET A 1 -8.92 29.58 -15.44
C MET A 1 -8.07 30.76 -15.01
N PRO A 2 -8.20 31.26 -13.77
CA PRO A 2 -7.37 32.37 -13.29
C PRO A 2 -5.89 31.96 -13.27
N ALA A 3 -4.99 32.94 -13.37
CA ALA A 3 -3.55 32.71 -13.37
C ALA A 3 -3.01 32.28 -12.00
N GLN A 4 -3.79 32.50 -10.93
CA GLN A 4 -3.51 32.11 -9.57
C GLN A 4 -4.82 31.65 -8.92
N PHE A 5 -4.73 30.63 -8.08
CA PHE A 5 -5.82 30.15 -7.25
C PHE A 5 -5.21 29.67 -5.92
N GLU A 6 -6.03 29.64 -4.88
CA GLU A 6 -5.64 29.12 -3.56
C GLU A 6 -5.63 27.59 -3.60
N ALA A 7 -4.59 26.97 -3.05
CA ALA A 7 -4.57 25.53 -2.86
C ALA A 7 -5.52 25.17 -1.72
N THR A 8 -6.47 24.28 -2.00
CA THR A 8 -7.48 23.82 -1.04
C THR A 8 -7.26 22.39 -0.58
N ALA A 9 -6.10 21.81 -0.92
CA ALA A 9 -5.68 20.47 -0.53
C ALA A 9 -4.15 20.41 -0.57
N GLU A 10 -3.62 19.50 0.22
CA GLU A 10 -2.21 19.19 0.33
C GLU A 10 -1.75 18.53 -0.97
N ASP A 11 -0.67 19.06 -1.54
CA ASP A 11 -0.01 18.52 -2.72
C ASP A 11 1.23 17.68 -2.37
N ALA A 12 1.60 17.63 -1.09
CA ALA A 12 2.69 16.80 -0.59
C ALA A 12 2.51 16.37 0.87
N VAL A 13 2.95 15.15 1.18
CA VAL A 13 2.96 14.56 2.51
C VAL A 13 4.29 13.84 2.74
N TYR A 14 4.92 14.13 3.88
CA TYR A 14 6.17 13.51 4.33
C TYR A 14 5.97 13.00 5.75
N ALA A 15 5.93 11.68 5.92
CA ALA A 15 5.59 11.09 7.21
C ALA A 15 6.53 9.96 7.62
N THR A 16 6.79 9.87 8.91
CA THR A 16 7.45 8.74 9.54
C THR A 16 6.43 8.00 10.41
N ILE A 17 6.25 6.71 10.14
CA ILE A 17 5.27 5.84 10.80
C ILE A 17 6.03 4.88 11.71
N ASN A 18 5.73 4.91 13.02
CA ASN A 18 6.35 4.03 14.00
C ASN A 18 5.43 2.83 14.28
N PHE A 19 5.94 1.62 14.12
CA PHE A 19 5.22 0.39 14.41
C PHE A 19 5.54 -0.11 15.82
N ALA A 20 4.59 -0.79 16.47
CA ALA A 20 4.74 -1.30 17.83
C ALA A 20 5.92 -2.30 17.98
N ASN A 21 6.30 -2.99 16.91
CA ASN A 21 7.43 -3.92 16.88
C ASN A 21 8.79 -3.23 16.66
N GLY A 22 8.83 -1.90 16.57
CA GLY A 22 10.04 -1.11 16.34
C GLY A 22 10.42 -0.93 14.85
N ALA A 23 9.64 -1.47 13.91
CA ALA A 23 9.79 -1.11 12.52
C ALA A 23 9.41 0.37 12.29
N VAL A 24 10.02 1.00 11.29
CA VAL A 24 9.76 2.38 10.91
C VAL A 24 9.45 2.43 9.43
N GLY A 25 8.32 3.04 9.07
CA GLY A 25 7.95 3.34 7.71
C GLY A 25 8.24 4.79 7.37
N GLN A 26 8.76 5.04 6.18
CA GLN A 26 8.79 6.39 5.60
C GLN A 26 7.76 6.44 4.47
N TYR A 27 6.83 7.38 4.56
CA TYR A 27 5.86 7.66 3.51
C TYR A 27 6.15 9.03 2.91
N ILE A 28 6.22 9.08 1.58
CA ILE A 28 6.41 10.31 0.83
C ILE A 28 5.46 10.26 -0.35
N GLU A 29 4.62 11.29 -0.44
CA GLU A 29 3.80 11.58 -1.60
C GLU A 29 4.02 13.05 -1.95
N GLU A 30 4.34 13.34 -3.21
CA GLU A 30 4.79 14.68 -3.63
C GLU A 30 4.34 14.93 -5.07
N HIS A 31 3.39 15.85 -5.22
CA HIS A 31 2.77 16.24 -6.50
C HIS A 31 3.02 17.72 -6.85
N ALA A 32 3.64 18.49 -5.96
CA ALA A 32 3.94 19.92 -6.14
C ALA A 32 5.24 20.19 -6.91
N THR A 33 6.17 19.23 -6.86
CA THR A 33 7.54 19.43 -7.33
C THR A 33 7.68 19.31 -8.84
N HIS A 34 8.44 20.23 -9.44
CA HIS A 34 8.78 20.18 -10.85
C HIS A 34 9.99 19.29 -11.13
N GLY A 35 9.99 18.62 -12.29
CA GLY A 35 11.15 17.90 -12.82
C GLY A 35 10.93 16.39 -12.90
N GLN A 36 12.00 15.63 -12.64
CA GLN A 36 11.98 14.17 -12.75
C GLN A 36 11.36 13.57 -11.49
N GLY A 37 10.23 12.87 -11.64
CA GLY A 37 9.65 12.07 -10.57
C GLY A 37 10.45 10.79 -10.30
N PHE A 38 10.21 10.20 -9.14
CA PHE A 38 10.69 8.87 -8.79
C PHE A 38 9.58 8.10 -8.07
N TRP A 39 9.66 6.77 -8.12
CA TRP A 39 8.79 5.89 -7.36
C TRP A 39 9.67 4.81 -6.75
N THR A 40 9.46 4.51 -5.47
CA THR A 40 10.22 3.47 -4.76
C THR A 40 9.32 2.83 -3.72
N ARG A 41 9.41 1.51 -3.61
CA ARG A 41 8.78 0.73 -2.55
C ARG A 41 9.79 -0.29 -2.07
N GLN A 42 10.43 0.02 -0.95
CA GLN A 42 11.54 -0.77 -0.44
C GLN A 42 11.28 -1.26 0.98
N ILE A 43 11.70 -2.49 1.24
CA ILE A 43 11.64 -3.12 2.56
C ILE A 43 13.07 -3.45 2.96
N TYR A 44 13.47 -3.04 4.16
CA TYR A 44 14.79 -3.31 4.72
C TYR A 44 14.66 -4.17 5.97
N GLY A 45 15.50 -5.19 6.06
CA GLY A 45 15.58 -6.08 7.21
C GLY A 45 17.02 -6.44 7.55
N SER A 46 17.20 -7.21 8.61
CA SER A 46 18.53 -7.63 9.07
C SER A 46 19.27 -8.53 8.06
N ALA A 47 18.55 -9.22 7.18
CA ALA A 47 19.10 -10.14 6.19
C ALA A 47 19.37 -9.49 4.82
N GLY A 48 18.86 -8.28 4.57
CA GLY A 48 18.94 -7.68 3.24
C GLY A 48 17.83 -6.65 2.99
N SER A 49 17.61 -6.36 1.72
CA SER A 49 16.58 -5.42 1.25
C SER A 49 15.82 -5.97 0.06
N MET A 50 14.58 -5.53 -0.09
CA MET A 50 13.71 -5.84 -1.21
C MET A 50 13.27 -4.54 -1.88
N ASP A 51 13.37 -4.47 -3.20
CA ASP A 51 12.79 -3.42 -4.04
C ASP A 51 11.61 -4.02 -4.81
N LEU A 52 10.41 -3.50 -4.54
CA LEU A 52 9.18 -3.97 -5.15
C LEU A 52 8.88 -3.12 -6.38
N PRO A 53 8.39 -3.70 -7.48
CA PRO A 53 8.04 -2.94 -8.68
C PRO A 53 6.71 -2.21 -8.50
N ASN A 54 6.39 -1.33 -9.45
CA ASN A 54 5.08 -0.69 -9.56
C ASN A 54 3.93 -1.72 -9.54
N ASP A 55 2.81 -1.31 -8.97
CA ASP A 55 1.60 -2.13 -8.96
C ASP A 55 1.12 -2.45 -10.37
N ARG A 56 0.42 -3.58 -10.50
CA ARG A 56 -0.18 -4.03 -11.78
C ARG A 56 0.82 -4.17 -12.94
N SER A 57 2.10 -4.36 -12.65
CA SER A 57 3.15 -4.40 -13.68
C SER A 57 3.64 -5.81 -14.06
N GLY A 58 3.49 -6.80 -13.17
CA GLY A 58 4.02 -8.16 -13.39
C GLY A 58 5.54 -8.28 -13.43
N ARG A 59 6.24 -7.15 -13.23
CA ARG A 59 7.71 -7.11 -13.18
C ARG A 59 8.21 -7.89 -11.95
N PRO A 60 9.42 -8.46 -12.00
CA PRO A 60 10.00 -9.11 -10.85
C PRO A 60 10.34 -8.09 -9.76
N LEU A 61 10.23 -8.52 -8.50
CA LEU A 61 10.90 -7.85 -7.39
C LEU A 61 12.40 -8.10 -7.44
N SER A 62 13.18 -7.23 -6.79
CA SER A 62 14.61 -7.41 -6.60
C SER A 62 14.91 -7.61 -5.12
N LEU A 63 15.48 -8.75 -4.75
CA LEU A 63 15.87 -9.07 -3.39
C LEU A 63 17.40 -9.07 -3.30
N THR A 64 17.97 -8.21 -2.46
CA THR A 64 19.41 -8.20 -2.17
C THR A 64 19.67 -8.77 -0.80
N LEU A 65 20.31 -9.93 -0.73
CA LEU A 65 20.74 -10.61 0.48
C LEU A 65 22.15 -10.17 0.89
N GLY A 66 22.32 -9.93 2.20
CA GLY A 66 23.57 -9.40 2.73
C GLY A 66 23.91 -8.04 2.13
N ARG A 67 24.99 -7.97 1.33
CA ARG A 67 25.45 -6.73 0.68
C ARG A 67 25.65 -6.81 -0.83
N SER A 68 25.45 -7.97 -1.44
CA SER A 68 25.90 -8.17 -2.83
C SER A 68 25.15 -9.23 -3.62
N GLU A 69 24.48 -10.18 -2.97
CA GLU A 69 23.75 -11.22 -3.69
C GLU A 69 22.36 -10.69 -4.04
N THR A 70 22.11 -10.44 -5.32
CA THR A 70 20.82 -9.95 -5.80
C THR A 70 20.09 -11.04 -6.58
N ILE A 71 18.85 -11.33 -6.19
CA ILE A 71 17.91 -12.23 -6.84
C ILE A 71 16.80 -11.36 -7.45
N SER A 72 16.66 -11.41 -8.77
CA SER A 72 15.63 -10.66 -9.51
C SER A 72 14.95 -11.53 -10.56
N ASP A 73 14.89 -12.83 -10.29
CA ASP A 73 14.31 -13.85 -11.16
C ASP A 73 13.55 -14.90 -10.34
N GLY A 74 13.18 -16.01 -10.98
CA GLY A 74 12.40 -17.07 -10.35
C GLY A 74 13.05 -17.77 -9.16
N ALA A 75 14.36 -17.61 -8.92
CA ALA A 75 15.03 -18.18 -7.75
C ALA A 75 14.47 -17.62 -6.43
N VAL A 76 13.75 -16.50 -6.45
CA VAL A 76 13.01 -15.99 -5.28
C VAL A 76 12.02 -17.04 -4.72
N LEU A 77 11.46 -17.89 -5.58
CA LEU A 77 10.53 -18.94 -5.15
C LEU A 77 11.21 -20.03 -4.33
N ASP A 78 12.52 -20.21 -4.45
CA ASP A 78 13.27 -21.19 -3.66
C ASP A 78 13.38 -20.77 -2.18
N LEU A 79 13.26 -19.47 -1.90
CA LEU A 79 13.21 -18.92 -0.55
C LEU A 79 11.84 -19.12 0.13
N ALA A 80 10.81 -19.42 -0.66
CA ALA A 80 9.45 -19.67 -0.19
C ALA A 80 8.91 -20.97 -0.82
N PRO A 81 9.46 -22.15 -0.43
CA PRO A 81 9.11 -23.43 -1.04
C PRO A 81 7.65 -23.80 -0.85
N ASP A 82 6.99 -23.27 0.18
CA ASP A 82 5.58 -23.55 0.47
C ASP A 82 4.60 -22.51 -0.10
N PHE A 83 5.10 -21.42 -0.71
CA PHE A 83 4.25 -20.39 -1.31
C PHE A 83 3.37 -20.97 -2.43
N ARG A 84 2.06 -20.73 -2.36
CA ARG A 84 1.10 -21.12 -3.39
C ARG A 84 0.10 -19.99 -3.57
N LEU A 85 -0.28 -19.75 -4.82
CA LEU A 85 -1.38 -18.86 -5.12
C LEU A 85 -2.71 -19.55 -4.78
N ASP A 86 -3.71 -18.78 -4.39
CA ASP A 86 -5.06 -19.28 -4.27
C ASP A 86 -5.59 -19.71 -5.64
N ARG A 87 -6.69 -20.48 -5.63
CA ARG A 87 -7.27 -21.06 -6.85
C ARG A 87 -7.66 -19.99 -7.88
N ALA A 88 -8.23 -18.87 -7.46
CA ALA A 88 -8.70 -17.84 -8.38
C ALA A 88 -7.51 -17.15 -9.03
N THR A 89 -6.51 -16.73 -8.24
CA THR A 89 -5.29 -16.10 -8.76
C THR A 89 -4.53 -17.04 -9.68
N ALA A 90 -4.33 -18.30 -9.29
CA ALA A 90 -3.64 -19.28 -10.12
C ALA A 90 -4.36 -19.52 -11.47
N THR A 91 -5.69 -19.56 -11.46
CA THR A 91 -6.51 -19.71 -12.67
C THR A 91 -6.40 -18.48 -13.59
N LEU A 92 -6.44 -17.27 -13.01
CA LEU A 92 -6.43 -16.02 -13.77
C LEU A 92 -5.04 -15.71 -14.35
N PHE A 93 -3.97 -16.03 -13.62
CA PHE A 93 -2.60 -15.71 -14.03
C PHE A 93 -1.83 -16.89 -14.63
N GLY A 94 -2.40 -18.09 -14.64
CA GLY A 94 -1.89 -19.24 -15.40
C GLY A 94 -0.75 -20.01 -14.71
N GLY A 95 -0.70 -20.00 -13.37
CA GLY A 95 0.30 -20.76 -12.63
C GLY A 95 0.06 -20.74 -11.13
N ASP A 96 0.45 -21.83 -10.46
CA ASP A 96 0.27 -22.03 -9.01
C ASP A 96 1.38 -21.37 -8.17
N ARG A 97 2.52 -21.09 -8.81
CA ARG A 97 3.71 -20.44 -8.22
C ARG A 97 4.30 -19.46 -9.21
N LEU A 98 3.73 -18.27 -9.28
CA LEU A 98 4.19 -17.23 -10.19
C LEU A 98 5.14 -16.27 -9.47
N TRP A 99 6.18 -15.85 -10.18
CA TRP A 99 7.12 -14.81 -9.77
C TRP A 99 7.13 -13.61 -10.72
N GLN A 100 6.51 -13.75 -11.89
CA GLN A 100 6.28 -12.70 -12.87
C GLN A 100 5.07 -13.05 -13.74
N TYR A 101 4.52 -12.06 -14.42
CA TYR A 101 3.54 -12.23 -15.50
C TYR A 101 3.68 -11.08 -16.50
N ASP A 102 3.18 -11.27 -17.72
CA ASP A 102 3.22 -10.27 -18.78
C ASP A 102 1.84 -10.15 -19.43
N PHE A 103 1.07 -9.17 -18.98
CA PHE A 103 -0.25 -8.84 -19.50
C PHE A 103 -0.35 -7.32 -19.71
N PRO A 104 -1.15 -6.86 -20.68
CA PRO A 104 -1.51 -5.45 -20.79
C PRO A 104 -2.13 -4.92 -19.49
N PHE A 105 -1.92 -3.64 -19.17
CA PHE A 105 -2.42 -3.03 -17.92
C PHE A 105 -3.90 -3.31 -17.65
N GLN A 106 -4.77 -3.10 -18.66
CA GLN A 106 -6.21 -3.29 -18.52
C GLN A 106 -6.57 -4.76 -18.25
N GLU A 107 -5.73 -5.69 -18.71
CA GLU A 107 -5.90 -7.10 -18.43
C GLU A 107 -5.43 -7.48 -17.03
N THR A 108 -4.28 -6.99 -16.60
CA THR A 108 -3.79 -7.15 -15.22
C THR A 108 -4.80 -6.60 -14.21
N ASP A 109 -5.29 -5.38 -14.44
CA ASP A 109 -6.20 -4.67 -13.54
C ASP A 109 -7.50 -5.45 -13.30
N ARG A 110 -8.21 -5.84 -14.38
CA ARG A 110 -9.46 -6.62 -14.25
C ARG A 110 -9.24 -8.01 -13.65
N LYS A 111 -8.07 -8.63 -13.85
CA LYS A 111 -7.73 -9.91 -13.21
C LYS A 111 -7.55 -9.74 -11.71
N LEU A 112 -6.86 -8.70 -11.26
CA LEU A 112 -6.69 -8.41 -9.83
C LEU A 112 -8.03 -8.09 -9.15
N VAL A 113 -8.88 -7.27 -9.78
CA VAL A 113 -10.24 -7.02 -9.26
C VAL A 113 -11.06 -8.31 -9.19
N ALA A 114 -10.90 -9.22 -10.15
CA ALA A 114 -11.58 -10.52 -10.10
C ALA A 114 -11.05 -11.43 -8.98
N VAL A 115 -9.77 -11.33 -8.61
CA VAL A 115 -9.20 -12.01 -7.43
C VAL A 115 -9.84 -11.45 -6.16
N GLU A 116 -9.91 -10.13 -6.01
CA GLU A 116 -10.54 -9.48 -4.85
C GLU A 116 -12.02 -9.90 -4.69
N TYR A 117 -12.78 -9.99 -5.78
CA TYR A 117 -14.15 -10.50 -5.72
C TYR A 117 -14.25 -11.98 -5.41
N ALA A 118 -13.28 -12.79 -5.83
CA ALA A 118 -13.24 -14.20 -5.48
C ALA A 118 -12.98 -14.40 -3.98
N ASP A 119 -12.02 -13.67 -3.41
CA ASP A 119 -11.74 -13.64 -1.96
C ASP A 119 -13.00 -13.23 -1.18
N PHE A 120 -13.64 -12.13 -1.59
CA PHE A 120 -14.86 -11.66 -0.95
C PHE A 120 -16.02 -12.67 -1.02
N ALA A 121 -16.22 -13.30 -2.17
CA ALA A 121 -17.24 -14.34 -2.32
C ALA A 121 -16.93 -15.58 -1.45
N GLY A 122 -15.68 -16.02 -1.40
CA GLY A 122 -15.24 -17.14 -0.57
C GLY A 122 -15.47 -16.87 0.92
N ALA A 123 -15.19 -15.64 1.38
CA ALA A 123 -15.47 -15.21 2.74
C ALA A 123 -16.98 -15.22 3.07
N ILE A 124 -17.83 -14.72 2.17
CA ILE A 124 -19.30 -14.77 2.33
C ILE A 124 -19.81 -16.21 2.42
N LEU A 125 -19.23 -17.11 1.63
CA LEU A 125 -19.58 -18.53 1.60
C LEU A 125 -19.00 -19.32 2.79
N GLY A 126 -18.15 -18.71 3.61
CA GLY A 126 -17.51 -19.34 4.77
C GLY A 126 -16.37 -20.30 4.40
N GLU A 127 -15.76 -20.13 3.23
CA GLU A 127 -14.65 -20.97 2.77
C GLU A 127 -13.32 -20.61 3.45
N HIS A 128 -13.13 -19.32 3.74
CA HIS A 128 -11.97 -18.77 4.46
C HIS A 128 -12.34 -17.42 5.10
N ALA A 129 -11.43 -16.84 5.88
CA ALA A 129 -11.54 -15.44 6.30
C ALA A 129 -11.20 -14.52 5.12
N ILE A 130 -11.75 -13.30 5.11
CA ILE A 130 -11.39 -12.28 4.13
C ILE A 130 -9.94 -11.84 4.31
N ASP A 131 -9.22 -11.56 3.22
CA ASP A 131 -7.81 -11.14 3.29
C ASP A 131 -7.63 -9.75 3.94
N VAL A 132 -8.57 -8.84 3.66
CA VAL A 132 -8.62 -7.50 4.26
C VAL A 132 -9.95 -7.31 4.96
N ASP A 133 -9.94 -7.36 6.29
CA ASP A 133 -11.13 -7.20 7.10
C ASP A 133 -11.47 -5.72 7.40
N LEU A 134 -12.58 -5.53 8.13
CA LEU A 134 -13.04 -4.21 8.54
C LEU A 134 -12.00 -3.48 9.38
N GLU A 135 -11.32 -4.17 10.32
CA GLU A 135 -10.34 -3.52 11.19
C GLU A 135 -9.14 -3.03 10.37
N GLN A 136 -8.61 -3.87 9.49
CA GLN A 136 -7.49 -3.52 8.60
C GLN A 136 -7.86 -2.36 7.67
N GLY A 137 -9.06 -2.38 7.09
CA GLY A 137 -9.59 -1.30 6.27
C GLY A 137 -9.71 0.02 7.04
N THR A 138 -10.36 0.01 8.21
CA THR A 138 -10.52 1.20 9.05
C THR A 138 -9.18 1.78 9.49
N ARG A 139 -8.24 0.93 9.91
CA ARG A 139 -6.89 1.38 10.29
C ARG A 139 -6.13 1.98 9.11
N SER A 140 -6.30 1.45 7.91
CA SER A 140 -5.64 1.98 6.70
C SER A 140 -6.11 3.40 6.40
N VAL A 141 -7.42 3.68 6.50
CA VAL A 141 -7.97 5.03 6.35
C VAL A 141 -7.51 5.94 7.50
N ALA A 142 -7.50 5.43 8.74
CA ALA A 142 -7.03 6.18 9.90
C ALA A 142 -5.56 6.58 9.77
N VAL A 143 -4.69 5.74 9.20
CA VAL A 143 -3.30 6.10 8.91
C VAL A 143 -3.24 7.28 7.93
N SER A 144 -4.02 7.27 6.84
CA SER A 144 -4.04 8.36 5.87
C SER A 144 -4.40 9.70 6.52
N TYR A 145 -5.45 9.72 7.34
CA TYR A 145 -5.84 10.92 8.09
C TYR A 145 -4.82 11.30 9.16
N ALA A 146 -4.18 10.32 9.83
CA ALA A 146 -3.16 10.58 10.83
C ALA A 146 -2.01 11.43 10.27
N LEU A 147 -1.65 11.24 8.99
CA LEU A 147 -0.57 12.01 8.36
C LEU A 147 -0.93 13.50 8.26
N LEU A 148 -2.17 13.79 7.86
CA LEU A 148 -2.69 15.15 7.70
C LEU A 148 -2.92 15.81 9.06
N GLU A 149 -3.58 15.09 9.97
CA GLU A 149 -3.85 15.54 11.34
C GLU A 149 -2.56 15.79 12.12
N SER A 150 -1.53 14.96 11.96
CA SER A 150 -0.22 15.20 12.57
C SER A 150 0.41 16.49 12.04
N GLY A 151 0.25 16.78 10.76
CA GLY A 151 0.70 18.02 10.13
C GLY A 151 0.01 19.26 10.73
N VAL A 152 -1.32 19.21 10.87
CA VAL A 152 -2.11 20.28 11.48
C VAL A 152 -1.80 20.45 12.97
N ALA A 153 -1.71 19.35 13.72
CA ALA A 153 -1.46 19.38 15.16
C ALA A 153 0.00 19.73 15.52
N GLY A 154 0.94 19.63 14.57
CA GLY A 154 2.36 19.89 14.80
C GLY A 154 3.01 18.90 15.77
N ARG A 155 2.44 17.70 15.93
CA ARG A 155 2.94 16.64 16.82
C ARG A 155 2.65 15.26 16.25
N VAL A 156 3.34 14.25 16.79
CA VAL A 156 2.98 12.85 16.55
C VAL A 156 1.58 12.57 17.10
N VAL A 157 0.79 11.84 16.33
CA VAL A 157 -0.53 11.29 16.71
C VAL A 157 -0.48 9.77 16.68
N THR A 158 -1.35 9.14 17.45
CA THR A 158 -1.48 7.68 17.52
C THR A 158 -2.69 7.19 16.76
N LEU A 159 -2.67 5.93 16.30
CA LEU A 159 -3.85 5.31 15.71
C LEU A 159 -5.02 5.23 16.69
N GLU A 160 -4.77 5.13 17.99
CA GLU A 160 -5.83 5.13 19.01
C GLU A 160 -6.54 6.49 19.06
N GLU A 161 -5.79 7.60 19.05
CA GLU A 161 -6.37 8.95 18.96
C GLU A 161 -7.21 9.13 17.69
N MET A 162 -6.73 8.61 16.55
CA MET A 162 -7.45 8.68 15.28
C MET A 162 -8.75 7.87 15.29
N LEU A 163 -8.69 6.61 15.73
CA LEU A 163 -9.85 5.72 15.77
C LEU A 163 -10.90 6.16 16.81
N ALA A 164 -10.47 6.89 17.84
CA ALA A 164 -11.34 7.46 18.85
C ALA A 164 -11.78 8.90 18.54
N GLU A 165 -11.45 9.43 17.35
CA GLU A 165 -11.79 10.79 16.89
C GLU A 165 -11.35 11.87 17.90
N GLN A 166 -10.18 11.70 18.54
CA GLN A 166 -9.63 12.65 19.51
C GLN A 166 -8.79 13.75 18.85
N VAL A 167 -8.39 13.53 17.59
CA VAL A 167 -7.70 14.51 16.73
C VAL A 167 -8.38 14.46 15.37
N ASP A 168 -9.08 15.52 15.03
CA ASP A 168 -9.99 15.60 13.88
C ASP A 168 -10.01 17.01 13.25
N ALA A 169 -8.98 17.83 13.48
CA ALA A 169 -8.97 19.22 13.04
C ALA A 169 -9.00 19.33 11.51
N TYR A 170 -8.27 18.45 10.82
CA TYR A 170 -8.29 18.36 9.37
C TYR A 170 -9.63 17.80 8.86
N GLN A 171 -10.14 16.73 9.48
CA GLN A 171 -11.43 16.13 9.12
C GLN A 171 -12.61 17.08 9.38
N THR A 172 -12.55 17.95 10.38
CA THR A 172 -13.62 18.88 10.75
C THR A 172 -13.98 19.81 9.60
N ASP A 173 -12.99 20.40 8.92
CA ASP A 173 -13.24 21.29 7.76
C ASP A 173 -13.97 20.53 6.62
N ILE A 174 -13.57 19.27 6.39
CA ILE A 174 -14.22 18.40 5.40
C ILE A 174 -15.66 18.08 5.83
N ASN A 175 -15.89 17.76 7.10
CA ASN A 175 -17.20 17.46 7.64
C ASN A 175 -18.15 18.65 7.52
N GLU A 176 -17.69 19.84 7.91
CA GLU A 176 -18.44 21.09 7.77
C GLU A 176 -18.77 21.37 6.30
N GLY A 177 -17.82 21.15 5.38
CA GLY A 177 -18.03 21.26 3.94
C GLY A 177 -19.04 20.26 3.36
N MET A 178 -19.14 19.07 3.95
CA MET A 178 -20.11 18.03 3.57
C MET A 178 -21.44 18.11 4.34
N GLY A 179 -21.53 18.94 5.38
CA GLY A 179 -22.71 19.08 6.23
C GLY A 179 -23.00 17.86 7.10
N ILE A 180 -21.97 17.16 7.56
CA ILE A 180 -22.06 16.03 8.50
C ILE A 180 -21.44 16.34 9.86
#